data_AF-A0A9W6GUU3-F1
#
_entry.id   AF-A0A9W6GUU3-F1
#
_cell.length_a   1.000
_cell.length_b   1.000
_cell.length_c   1.000
_cell.angle_alpha   90.00
_cell.angle_beta   90.00
_cell.angle_gamma   90.00
#
_symmetry.space_group_name_H-M   'P 1'
#
loop_
_entity.id
_entity.type
_entity.pdbx_description
1 polymer ?
#
loop_
_entity_poly.entity_id
_entity_poly.type
_entity_poly.pdbx_seq_one_letter_code
_entity_poly.pdbx_strand_id
1 'polypeptide(L)'
;MATKPDFTAPQWEKIVESPLLAGFAVSAAAPSGLIGTLLESMASADALAAARTDATANTLVRAVVDDLLTPERRMAARESVQRLIEGADLPEIKTRALAQLQMTAGILDASAPLDAAAFKGWLAEIAARVAAAATEGGVLGFGGEKISAAERAALAELDAVLGRGSGP
;
A
#
# COMPACT_ATOMS: atom_id res chain seq x y z
N MET A 1 3.09 -0.12 22.06
CA MET A 1 3.19 0.01 20.60
C MET A 1 3.55 -1.35 20.05
N ALA A 2 2.87 -1.79 19.00
CA ALA A 2 3.01 -3.12 18.42
C ALA A 2 4.25 -3.23 17.52
N THR A 3 4.78 -4.45 17.46
CA THR A 3 5.93 -4.89 16.67
C THR A 3 5.68 -6.30 16.15
N LYS A 4 6.58 -6.83 15.31
CA LYS A 4 6.44 -8.16 14.69
C LYS A 4 6.02 -9.30 15.64
N PRO A 5 6.56 -9.44 16.88
CA PRO A 5 6.19 -10.51 17.81
C PRO A 5 4.73 -10.45 18.29
N ASP A 6 4.04 -9.32 18.14
CA ASP A 6 2.63 -9.15 18.54
C ASP A 6 1.66 -9.77 17.54
N PHE A 7 2.16 -10.30 16.41
CA PHE A 7 1.37 -10.89 15.34
C PHE A 7 1.78 -12.34 15.08
N THR A 8 0.82 -13.17 14.67
CA THR A 8 1.13 -14.47 14.09
C THR A 8 1.86 -14.30 12.76
N ALA A 9 2.60 -15.32 12.31
CA ALA A 9 3.31 -15.25 11.02
C ALA A 9 2.40 -14.87 9.83
N PRO A 10 1.18 -15.44 9.68
CA PRO A 10 0.28 -15.07 8.58
C PRO A 10 -0.29 -13.64 8.72
N GLN A 11 -0.51 -13.16 9.94
CA GLN A 11 -0.94 -11.77 10.17
C GLN A 11 0.18 -10.79 9.80
N TRP A 12 1.41 -11.09 10.20
CA TRP A 12 2.56 -10.27 9.90
C TRP A 12 2.83 -10.18 8.39
N GLU A 13 2.71 -11.29 7.68
CA GLU A 13 2.83 -11.33 6.21
C GLU A 13 1.85 -10.37 5.53
N LYS A 14 0.56 -10.40 5.91
CA LYS A 14 -0.46 -9.45 5.41
C LYS A 14 -0.14 -7.99 5.73
N ILE A 15 0.40 -7.73 6.92
CA ILE A 15 0.79 -6.38 7.33
C ILE A 15 1.95 -5.88 6.47
N VAL A 16 2.95 -6.74 6.22
CA VAL A 16 4.13 -6.41 5.40
C VAL A 16 3.79 -6.22 3.92
N GLU A 17 2.81 -6.94 3.39
CA GLU A 17 2.34 -6.81 2.00
C GLU A 17 1.47 -5.56 1.77
N SER A 18 0.78 -5.09 2.82
CA SER A 18 -0.22 -4.02 2.71
C SER A 18 0.27 -2.70 2.08
N PRO A 19 1.52 -2.23 2.26
CA PRO A 19 2.03 -1.03 1.59
C PRO A 19 2.01 -1.16 0.07
N LEU A 20 2.42 -2.33 -0.44
CA LEU A 20 2.38 -2.63 -1.88
C LEU A 20 0.94 -2.60 -2.36
N LEU A 21 0.05 -3.34 -1.68
CA LEU A 21 -1.36 -3.45 -2.04
C LEU A 21 -2.08 -2.10 -2.06
N ALA A 22 -1.74 -1.18 -1.16
CA ALA A 22 -2.27 0.18 -1.16
C ALA A 22 -1.92 0.95 -2.45
N GLY A 23 -0.66 0.84 -2.90
CA GLY A 23 -0.26 1.40 -4.19
C GLY A 23 -0.97 0.71 -5.38
N PHE A 24 -1.10 -0.62 -5.36
CA PHE A 24 -1.79 -1.36 -6.42
C PHE A 24 -3.26 -0.99 -6.58
N ALA A 25 -3.98 -0.82 -5.47
CA ALA A 25 -5.40 -0.48 -5.50
C ALA A 25 -5.66 0.80 -6.31
N VAL A 26 -4.76 1.78 -6.22
CA VAL A 26 -4.86 3.03 -6.98
C VAL A 26 -4.26 2.93 -8.37
N SER A 27 -3.09 2.29 -8.52
CA SER A 27 -2.48 2.06 -9.84
C SER A 27 -3.38 1.28 -10.78
N ALA A 28 -4.18 0.35 -10.27
CA ALA A 28 -5.14 -0.42 -11.06
C ALA A 28 -6.37 0.39 -11.48
N ALA A 29 -6.62 1.55 -10.87
CA ALA A 29 -7.69 2.46 -11.27
C ALA A 29 -7.31 3.35 -12.47
N ALA A 30 -6.01 3.45 -12.79
CA ALA A 30 -5.50 4.23 -13.91
C ALA A 30 -4.83 3.34 -14.97
N PRO A 31 -5.19 3.44 -16.27
CA PRO A 31 -4.61 2.63 -17.35
C PRO A 31 -3.19 3.09 -17.77
N SER A 32 -2.39 3.63 -16.84
CA SER A 32 -1.08 4.25 -17.11
C SER A 32 0.08 3.26 -17.21
N GLY A 33 -0.16 1.96 -17.02
CA GLY A 33 0.89 0.93 -17.04
C GLY A 33 1.83 0.95 -15.81
N LEU A 34 1.53 1.79 -14.82
CA LEU A 34 2.39 2.02 -13.67
C LEU A 34 2.41 0.89 -12.64
N ILE A 35 1.58 -0.14 -12.81
CA ILE A 35 1.58 -1.32 -11.95
C ILE A 35 2.96 -2.00 -11.97
N GLY A 36 3.57 -2.14 -13.16
CA GLY A 36 4.91 -2.70 -13.29
C GLY A 36 5.98 -1.82 -12.64
N THR A 37 5.94 -0.52 -12.91
CA THR A 37 6.90 0.44 -12.33
C THR A 37 6.74 0.61 -10.82
N LEU A 38 5.52 0.41 -10.29
CA LEU A 38 5.26 0.40 -8.85
C LEU A 38 5.95 -0.80 -8.19
N LEU A 39 5.80 -2.00 -8.76
CA LEU A 39 6.49 -3.20 -8.29
C LEU A 39 8.02 -3.02 -8.27
N GLU A 40 8.56 -2.38 -9.30
CA GLU A 40 9.99 -2.12 -9.41
C GLU A 40 10.45 -1.05 -8.40
N SER A 41 9.74 0.07 -8.29
CA SER A 41 10.10 1.16 -7.38
C SER A 41 10.00 0.76 -5.91
N MET A 42 8.97 0.00 -5.52
CA MET A 42 8.84 -0.49 -4.14
C MET A 42 9.81 -1.63 -3.82
N ALA A 43 10.36 -2.31 -4.84
CA ALA A 43 11.45 -3.26 -4.66
C ALA A 43 12.81 -2.58 -4.41
N SER A 44 12.91 -1.26 -4.63
CA SER A 44 14.14 -0.51 -4.34
C SER A 44 14.39 -0.38 -2.84
N ALA A 45 15.62 -0.72 -2.41
CA ALA A 45 16.05 -0.53 -1.02
C ALA A 45 16.01 0.95 -0.63
N ASP A 46 16.31 1.84 -1.58
CA ASP A 46 16.38 3.28 -1.34
C ASP A 46 14.98 3.88 -1.11
N ALA A 47 13.97 3.41 -1.85
CA ALA A 47 12.58 3.83 -1.66
C ALA A 47 12.05 3.43 -0.27
N LEU A 48 12.38 2.22 0.17
CA LEU A 48 12.02 1.74 1.52
C LEU A 48 12.84 2.45 2.60
N ALA A 49 14.12 2.74 2.35
CA ALA A 49 14.97 3.48 3.28
C ALA A 49 14.49 4.92 3.48
N ALA A 50 13.93 5.56 2.45
CA ALA A 50 13.29 6.86 2.57
C ALA A 50 12.03 6.83 3.45
N ALA A 51 11.29 5.72 3.46
CA ALA A 51 10.17 5.54 4.39
C ALA A 51 10.65 5.35 5.85
N ARG A 52 11.87 4.84 6.06
CA ARG A 52 12.48 4.65 7.39
C ARG A 52 12.82 5.96 8.08
N THR A 53 13.15 7.00 7.30
CA THR A 53 13.57 8.30 7.83
C THR A 53 12.39 9.21 8.18
N ASP A 54 11.16 8.76 7.98
CA ASP A 54 9.97 9.48 8.39
C ASP A 54 9.90 9.55 9.93
N ALA A 55 10.20 10.74 10.46
CA ALA A 55 10.20 11.01 11.88
C ALA A 55 8.81 10.84 12.52
N THR A 56 7.74 10.84 11.71
CA THR A 56 6.35 10.68 12.14
C THR A 56 5.88 9.22 12.13
N ALA A 57 6.68 8.30 11.56
CA ALA A 57 6.34 6.88 11.51
C ALA A 57 6.25 6.28 12.91
N ASN A 58 5.10 5.66 13.22
CA ASN A 58 4.92 4.91 14.45
C ASN A 58 5.77 3.61 14.43
N THR A 59 5.94 3.01 15.61
CA THR A 59 6.78 1.83 15.80
C THR A 59 6.41 0.66 14.89
N LEU A 60 5.11 0.47 14.61
CA LEU A 60 4.65 -0.59 13.71
C LEU A 60 5.06 -0.34 12.26
N VAL A 61 4.91 0.89 11.75
CA VAL A 61 5.39 1.27 10.41
C VAL A 61 6.89 1.02 10.30
N ARG A 62 7.68 1.43 11.30
CA ARG A 62 9.13 1.18 11.32
C ARG A 62 9.47 -0.31 11.30
N ALA A 63 8.76 -1.13 12.06
CA ALA A 63 8.98 -2.58 12.08
C ALA A 63 8.69 -3.23 10.71
N VAL A 64 7.66 -2.75 9.99
CA VAL A 64 7.35 -3.22 8.63
C VAL A 64 8.42 -2.78 7.64
N VAL A 65 8.83 -1.51 7.69
CA VAL A 65 9.90 -0.98 6.83
C VAL A 65 11.22 -1.73 7.07
N ASP A 66 11.59 -1.97 8.33
CA ASP A 66 12.78 -2.73 8.69
C ASP A 66 12.74 -4.17 8.16
N ASP A 67 11.57 -4.84 8.20
CA ASP A 67 11.41 -6.18 7.63
C ASP A 67 11.53 -6.14 6.10
N LEU A 68 10.86 -5.19 5.42
CA LEU A 68 10.94 -5.00 3.95
C LEU A 68 12.33 -4.59 3.45
N LEU A 69 13.17 -4.01 4.31
CA LEU A 69 14.56 -3.73 3.97
C LEU A 69 15.40 -5.00 3.85
N THR A 70 15.00 -6.11 4.46
CA THR A 70 15.67 -7.40 4.28
C THR A 70 15.37 -8.00 2.88
N PRO A 71 16.38 -8.45 2.12
CA PRO A 71 16.18 -8.97 0.76
C PRO A 71 15.15 -10.10 0.69
N GLU A 72 15.18 -11.03 1.64
CA GLU A 72 14.33 -12.21 1.66
C GLU A 72 12.86 -11.83 1.88
N ARG A 73 12.58 -10.92 2.81
CA ARG A 73 11.20 -10.46 3.06
C ARG A 73 10.68 -9.60 1.93
N ARG A 74 11.54 -8.77 1.34
CA ARG A 74 11.17 -7.97 0.18
C ARG A 74 10.76 -8.83 -1.00
N MET A 75 11.56 -9.86 -1.29
CA MET A 75 11.26 -10.84 -2.33
C MET A 75 9.96 -11.58 -2.03
N ALA A 76 9.78 -12.09 -0.81
CA ALA A 76 8.58 -12.82 -0.43
C ALA A 76 7.30 -11.97 -0.56
N ALA A 77 7.33 -10.72 -0.07
CA ALA A 77 6.20 -9.79 -0.19
C ALA A 77 5.87 -9.50 -1.66
N ARG A 78 6.89 -9.30 -2.50
CA ARG A 78 6.72 -9.11 -3.95
C ARG A 78 6.06 -10.33 -4.61
N GLU A 79 6.60 -11.52 -4.37
CA GLU A 79 6.07 -12.76 -4.98
C GLU A 79 4.64 -13.05 -4.53
N SER A 80 4.32 -12.77 -3.26
CA SER A 80 2.96 -12.91 -2.74
C SER A 80 1.99 -11.96 -3.44
N VAL A 81 2.32 -10.68 -3.53
CA VAL A 81 1.49 -9.69 -4.22
C VAL A 81 1.40 -9.98 -5.73
N GLN A 82 2.49 -10.43 -6.36
CA GLN A 82 2.48 -10.82 -7.77
C GLN A 82 1.52 -11.99 -8.03
N ARG A 83 1.52 -13.02 -7.17
CA ARG A 83 0.57 -14.13 -7.26
C ARG A 83 -0.87 -13.70 -7.04
N LEU A 84 -1.11 -12.72 -6.15
CA LEU A 84 -2.44 -12.19 -5.92
C LEU A 84 -3.06 -11.56 -7.17
N ILE A 85 -2.24 -10.94 -8.03
CA ILE A 85 -2.69 -10.19 -9.21
C ILE A 85 -2.49 -10.95 -10.53
N GLU A 86 -1.84 -12.11 -10.49
CA GLU A 86 -1.57 -12.90 -11.68
C GLU A 86 -2.87 -13.32 -12.38
N GLY A 87 -2.91 -13.12 -13.71
CA GLY A 87 -4.06 -13.46 -14.55
C GLY A 87 -5.29 -12.57 -14.35
N ALA A 88 -5.25 -11.58 -13.46
CA ALA A 88 -6.36 -10.67 -13.19
C ALA A 88 -6.33 -9.44 -14.11
N ASP A 89 -7.50 -8.93 -14.47
CA ASP A 89 -7.63 -7.63 -15.13
C ASP A 89 -7.53 -6.47 -14.12
N LEU A 90 -7.40 -5.22 -14.59
CA LEU A 90 -7.22 -4.06 -13.71
C LEU A 90 -8.34 -3.91 -12.65
N PRO A 91 -9.64 -4.02 -12.99
CA PRO A 91 -10.71 -4.01 -11.99
C PRO A 91 -10.58 -5.13 -10.94
N GLU A 92 -10.21 -6.33 -11.37
CA GLU A 92 -10.03 -7.47 -10.46
C GLU A 92 -8.82 -7.27 -9.55
N ILE A 93 -7.70 -6.76 -10.07
CA ILE A 93 -6.52 -6.40 -9.27
C ILE A 93 -6.90 -5.42 -8.16
N LYS A 94 -7.62 -4.34 -8.50
CA LYS A 94 -8.09 -3.36 -7.50
C LYS A 94 -8.94 -4.05 -6.43
N THR A 95 -9.91 -4.86 -6.86
CA THR A 95 -10.82 -5.57 -5.95
C THR A 95 -10.08 -6.50 -5.00
N ARG A 96 -9.13 -7.29 -5.52
CA ARG A 96 -8.31 -8.21 -4.71
C ARG A 96 -7.42 -7.45 -3.72
N ALA A 97 -6.80 -6.34 -4.15
CA ALA A 97 -5.98 -5.50 -3.28
C ALA A 97 -6.80 -4.88 -2.14
N LEU A 98 -7.96 -4.29 -2.44
CA LEU A 98 -8.87 -3.70 -1.44
C LEU A 98 -9.35 -4.75 -0.43
N ALA A 99 -9.68 -5.97 -0.87
CA ALA A 99 -10.08 -7.06 0.02
C ALA A 99 -8.96 -7.46 0.99
N GLN A 100 -7.70 -7.52 0.53
CA GLN A 100 -6.55 -7.79 1.41
C GLN A 100 -6.33 -6.64 2.40
N LEU A 101 -6.44 -5.38 1.95
CA LEU A 101 -6.32 -4.21 2.84
C LEU A 101 -7.40 -4.19 3.92
N GLN A 102 -8.63 -4.60 3.61
CA GLN A 102 -9.70 -4.76 4.59
C GLN A 102 -9.35 -5.81 5.66
N MET A 103 -8.78 -6.95 5.24
CA MET A 103 -8.31 -7.96 6.18
C MET A 103 -7.18 -7.42 7.08
N THR A 104 -6.22 -6.70 6.51
CA THR A 104 -5.14 -6.06 7.26
C THR A 104 -5.69 -5.03 8.25
N ALA A 105 -6.67 -4.21 7.86
CA ALA A 105 -7.35 -3.27 8.75
C ALA A 105 -7.96 -3.98 9.97
N GLY A 106 -8.65 -5.10 9.75
CA GLY A 106 -9.21 -5.91 10.84
C GLY A 106 -8.14 -6.52 11.76
N ILE A 107 -7.01 -6.96 11.22
CA ILE A 107 -5.87 -7.43 12.02
C ILE A 107 -5.30 -6.30 12.88
N LEU A 108 -5.13 -5.11 12.31
CA LEU A 108 -4.61 -3.94 13.03
C LEU A 108 -5.55 -3.52 14.16
N ASP A 109 -6.85 -3.48 13.92
CA ASP A 109 -7.84 -3.09 14.94
C ASP A 109 -7.90 -4.10 16.09
N ALA A 110 -7.74 -5.40 15.79
CA ALA A 110 -7.80 -6.46 16.80
C ALA A 110 -6.49 -6.61 17.60
N SER A 111 -5.34 -6.59 16.91
CA SER A 111 -4.04 -6.93 17.50
C SER A 111 -3.21 -5.70 17.88
N ALA A 112 -3.47 -4.55 17.28
CA ALA A 112 -2.67 -3.33 17.49
C ALA A 112 -3.55 -2.04 17.50
N PRO A 113 -4.63 -1.97 18.30
CA PRO A 113 -5.59 -0.87 18.23
C PRO A 113 -4.99 0.52 18.46
N LEU A 114 -3.90 0.61 19.26
CA LEU A 114 -3.19 1.87 19.51
C LEU A 114 -2.36 2.36 18.32
N ASP A 115 -1.97 1.44 17.43
CA ASP A 115 -1.12 1.73 16.26
C ASP A 115 -1.92 1.71 14.95
N ALA A 116 -3.14 1.15 14.97
CA ALA A 116 -3.97 0.92 13.80
C ALA A 116 -4.27 2.20 13.01
N ALA A 117 -4.70 3.27 13.67
CA ALA A 117 -5.06 4.52 13.01
C ALA A 117 -3.87 5.15 12.25
N ALA A 118 -2.69 5.17 12.88
CA ALA A 118 -1.47 5.70 12.27
C ALA A 118 -1.01 4.82 11.09
N PHE A 119 -1.04 3.49 11.27
CA PHE A 119 -0.64 2.56 10.21
C PHE A 119 -1.57 2.64 8.99
N LYS A 120 -2.89 2.66 9.21
CA LYS A 120 -3.88 2.84 8.13
C LYS A 120 -3.70 4.19 7.42
N GLY A 121 -3.32 5.24 8.14
CA GLY A 121 -2.99 6.53 7.53
C GLY A 121 -1.77 6.48 6.64
N TRP A 122 -0.72 5.80 7.08
CA TRP A 122 0.45 5.57 6.26
C TRP A 122 0.14 4.81 4.96
N LEU A 123 -0.74 3.80 5.01
CA LEU A 123 -1.20 3.10 3.79
C LEU A 123 -1.94 4.03 2.82
N ALA A 124 -2.83 4.90 3.33
CA ALA A 124 -3.53 5.88 2.51
C ALA A 124 -2.57 6.92 1.90
N GLU A 125 -1.54 7.35 2.64
CA GLU A 125 -0.50 8.24 2.13
C GLU A 125 0.32 7.62 1.01
N ILE A 126 0.67 6.33 1.12
CA ILE A 126 1.35 5.60 0.04
C ILE A 126 0.48 5.60 -1.22
N ALA A 127 -0.80 5.24 -1.09
CA ALA A 127 -1.74 5.22 -2.20
C ALA A 127 -1.87 6.60 -2.87
N ALA A 128 -1.95 7.68 -2.07
CA ALA A 128 -2.01 9.04 -2.57
C ALA A 128 -0.73 9.48 -3.30
N ARG A 129 0.45 9.11 -2.79
CA ARG A 129 1.75 9.37 -3.45
C ARG A 129 1.85 8.67 -4.80
N VAL A 130 1.36 7.43 -4.89
CA VAL A 130 1.31 6.66 -6.14
C VAL A 130 0.40 7.34 -7.17
N ALA A 131 -0.79 7.78 -6.75
CA ALA A 131 -1.71 8.55 -7.60
C ALA A 131 -1.07 9.85 -8.12
N ALA A 132 -0.35 10.56 -7.26
CA ALA A 132 0.32 11.80 -7.62
C ALA A 132 1.47 11.56 -8.61
N ALA A 133 2.29 10.53 -8.39
CA ALA A 133 3.39 10.17 -9.28
C ALA A 133 2.89 9.75 -10.68
N ALA A 134 1.71 9.12 -10.76
CA ALA A 134 1.09 8.76 -12.03
C ALA A 134 0.73 9.97 -12.89
N THR A 135 0.41 11.09 -12.26
CA THR A 135 0.07 12.34 -12.91
C THR A 135 1.31 13.00 -13.57
N GLU A 136 2.51 12.78 -13.01
CA GLU A 136 3.77 13.36 -13.50
C GLU A 136 4.41 12.57 -14.65
N GLY A 137 4.06 11.29 -14.82
CA GLY A 137 4.65 10.38 -15.81
C GLY A 137 3.91 10.24 -17.15
N GLY A 138 2.80 10.97 -17.36
CA GLY A 138 2.00 10.89 -18.57
C GLY A 138 2.69 11.47 -19.80
N VAL A 139 2.87 10.64 -20.84
CA VAL A 139 3.37 10.90 -22.20
C VAL A 139 3.41 12.39 -22.59
N LEU A 140 4.63 12.92 -22.78
CA LEU A 140 4.95 14.24 -23.37
C LEU A 140 4.57 15.48 -22.53
N GLY A 141 5.36 15.83 -21.50
CA GLY A 141 5.76 17.22 -21.19
C GLY A 141 4.70 18.32 -21.05
N PHE A 142 3.42 17.98 -21.01
CA PHE A 142 2.29 18.87 -20.83
C PHE A 142 1.56 18.36 -19.60
N GLY A 143 1.83 19.00 -18.46
CA GLY A 143 1.24 18.65 -17.17
C GLY A 143 -0.26 18.38 -17.30
N GLY A 144 -0.61 17.10 -17.18
CA GLY A 144 -1.98 16.61 -17.17
C GLY A 144 -2.55 16.63 -15.75
N GLU A 145 -3.87 16.61 -15.68
CA GLU A 145 -4.76 16.89 -14.54
C GLU A 145 -4.35 16.27 -13.18
N LYS A 146 -4.45 17.06 -12.09
CA LYS A 146 -4.47 16.59 -10.68
C LYS A 146 -5.25 15.27 -10.60
N ILE A 147 -4.63 14.19 -10.11
CA ILE A 147 -5.23 12.89 -9.70
C ILE A 147 -6.61 12.65 -10.35
N SER A 148 -6.68 11.76 -11.34
CA SER A 148 -7.89 11.49 -12.12
C SER A 148 -9.12 11.14 -11.27
N ALA A 149 -10.32 11.24 -11.85
CA ALA A 149 -11.55 10.86 -11.17
C ALA A 149 -11.55 9.39 -10.73
N ALA A 150 -10.94 8.50 -11.53
CA ALA A 150 -10.81 7.08 -11.21
C ALA A 150 -9.85 6.84 -10.03
N GLU A 151 -8.73 7.54 -9.98
CA GLU A 151 -7.79 7.47 -8.85
C GLU A 151 -8.41 8.05 -7.57
N ARG A 152 -9.15 9.16 -7.66
CA ARG A 152 -9.91 9.69 -6.51
C ARG A 152 -10.95 8.70 -5.98
N ALA A 153 -11.67 8.03 -6.88
CA ALA A 153 -12.62 6.98 -6.49
C ALA A 153 -11.91 5.81 -5.80
N ALA A 154 -10.76 5.37 -6.33
CA ALA A 154 -9.97 4.30 -5.72
C ALA A 154 -9.41 4.68 -4.35
N LEU A 155 -8.96 5.93 -4.16
CA LEU A 155 -8.53 6.45 -2.86
C LEU A 155 -9.69 6.46 -1.85
N ALA A 156 -10.89 6.85 -2.28
CA ALA A 156 -12.08 6.82 -1.41
C ALA A 156 -12.50 5.39 -1.03
N GLU A 157 -12.44 4.44 -1.98
CA GLU A 157 -12.66 3.01 -1.71
C GLU A 157 -11.61 2.46 -0.73
N LEU A 158 -10.33 2.85 -0.90
CA LEU A 158 -9.25 2.48 -0.01
C LEU A 158 -9.46 3.02 1.42
N ASP A 159 -9.83 4.30 1.57
CA ASP A 159 -10.15 4.86 2.89
C ASP A 159 -11.35 4.16 3.52
N ALA A 160 -12.36 3.77 2.73
CA ALA A 160 -13.51 3.02 3.24
C ALA A 160 -13.11 1.65 3.79
N VAL A 161 -12.32 0.86 3.05
CA VAL A 161 -11.90 -0.49 3.51
C VAL A 161 -10.92 -0.44 4.68
N LEU A 162 -10.15 0.65 4.81
CA LEU A 162 -9.29 0.89 5.97
C LEU A 162 -10.07 1.39 7.20
N GLY A 163 -11.37 1.68 7.08
CA GLY A 163 -12.18 2.26 8.15
C GLY A 163 -11.78 3.71 8.48
N ARG A 164 -11.22 4.42 7.48
CA ARG A 164 -10.83 5.83 7.54
C ARG A 164 -11.87 6.77 6.93
N GLY A 165 -12.83 6.23 6.18
CA GLY A 165 -13.98 6.99 5.70
C GLY A 165 -14.76 7.55 6.89
N SER A 166 -15.15 8.82 6.82
CA SER A 166 -16.00 9.46 7.82
C SER A 166 -17.18 8.54 8.14
N GLY A 167 -17.27 8.09 9.39
CA GLY A 167 -18.53 7.55 9.91
C GLY A 167 -19.63 8.61 9.79
N PRO A 168 -20.91 8.20 9.83
CA PRO A 168 -22.04 9.10 9.64
C PRO A 168 -21.99 10.36 10.52
#